data_AF-A0A533XD21-F1
#
_entry.id   AF-A0A533XD21-F1
#
_cell.length_a   1.000
_cell.length_b   1.000
_cell.length_c   1.000
_cell.angle_alpha   90.00
_cell.angle_beta   90.00
_cell.angle_gamma   90.00
#
_symmetry.space_group_name_H-M   'P 1'
#
loop_
_entity.id
_entity.type
_entity.pdbx_description
1 polymer ?
#
loop_
_entity_poly.entity_id
_entity_poly.type
_entity_poly.pdbx_seq_one_letter_code
_entity_poly.pdbx_strand_id
1 'polypeptide(L)'
;MAARSTGSSIHRLKVLQCPMNLFESGAFLTPNTGLGEKQTVLELAQAEGLAVLVNRPLNAIPAKGGGMVRLAELPVEPETGSFETHRDKLSDLEKEYRRDIAPHIKNPGQGLSPDDYFRWAEELVRLRPRVQNLEHWEQIESQMVAPHINQVLRALTNHLTGEIGDRWQVWRDRYLPELVASLRVLRREATVKSQERTAAIEKLIDPLLPEPARKEPLSRKALWLLTSTVGVTCVLNGMRTKAYVEDSLAVLHKAPLPDVRRIYEAIKQAG
;
A
#
# COMPACT_ATOMS: atom_id res chain seq x y z
N MET A 1 6.92 32.27 -7.85
CA MET A 1 6.51 33.09 -6.69
C MET A 1 7.57 33.22 -5.60
N ALA A 2 8.34 32.18 -5.23
CA ALA A 2 9.52 32.37 -4.35
C ALA A 2 10.69 33.15 -5.01
N ALA A 3 10.89 32.99 -6.31
CA ALA A 3 11.98 33.69 -7.01
C ALA A 3 11.70 35.18 -7.34
N ARG A 4 10.41 35.55 -7.47
CA ARG A 4 10.00 36.97 -7.58
C ARG A 4 10.06 37.66 -6.22
N SER A 5 9.74 36.96 -5.13
CA SER A 5 9.93 37.50 -3.76
C SER A 5 11.40 37.67 -3.38
N THR A 6 12.34 37.03 -4.08
CA THR A 6 13.79 37.28 -3.95
C THR A 6 14.32 38.33 -4.94
N GLY A 7 13.44 39.09 -5.61
CA GLY A 7 13.84 40.25 -6.43
C GLY A 7 14.47 39.93 -7.79
N SER A 8 14.52 38.66 -8.22
CA SER A 8 15.02 38.32 -9.55
C SER A 8 13.87 38.13 -10.53
N SER A 9 13.79 39.02 -11.53
CA SER A 9 12.87 38.88 -12.68
C SER A 9 13.22 37.70 -13.58
N ILE A 10 14.43 37.14 -13.44
CA ILE A 10 14.93 35.99 -14.15
C ILE A 10 15.12 34.85 -13.15
N HIS A 11 14.25 33.84 -13.19
CA HIS A 11 14.41 32.63 -12.39
C HIS A 11 14.55 31.39 -13.26
N ARG A 12 15.43 30.48 -12.84
CA ARG A 12 15.66 29.18 -13.49
C ARG A 12 14.69 28.10 -13.02
N LEU A 13 13.71 28.44 -12.18
CA LEU A 13 12.63 27.53 -11.83
C LEU A 13 11.83 27.26 -13.11
N LYS A 14 11.88 26.02 -13.59
CA LYS A 14 11.21 25.55 -14.80
C LYS A 14 10.29 24.36 -14.55
N VAL A 15 10.35 23.80 -13.35
CA VAL A 15 9.64 22.58 -12.98
C VAL A 15 8.99 22.77 -11.62
N LEU A 16 7.76 22.29 -11.51
CA LEU A 16 7.02 22.11 -10.26
C LEU A 16 6.74 20.61 -10.08
N GLN A 17 6.97 20.09 -8.89
CA GLN A 17 6.55 18.74 -8.53
C GLN A 17 5.47 18.79 -7.44
N CYS A 18 4.36 18.09 -7.63
CA CYS A 18 3.29 18.01 -6.64
C CYS A 18 2.60 16.64 -6.64
N PRO A 19 2.03 16.20 -5.50
CA PRO A 19 1.20 15.00 -5.48
C PRO A 19 -0.08 15.24 -6.27
N MET A 20 -0.43 14.28 -7.13
CA MET A 20 -1.71 14.25 -7.82
C MET A 20 -2.06 12.83 -8.25
N ASN A 21 -3.27 12.41 -7.94
CA ASN A 21 -3.86 11.14 -8.38
C ASN A 21 -5.38 11.29 -8.45
N LEU A 22 -6.09 10.17 -8.65
CA LEU A 22 -7.55 10.15 -8.77
C LEU A 22 -8.27 10.81 -7.59
N PHE A 23 -7.76 10.67 -6.36
CA PHE A 23 -8.35 11.25 -5.15
C PHE A 23 -7.74 12.61 -4.77
N GLU A 24 -6.45 12.81 -5.06
CA GLU A 24 -5.71 14.03 -4.74
C GLU A 24 -5.73 15.01 -5.94
N SER A 25 -6.92 15.44 -6.33
CA SER A 25 -7.15 16.31 -7.51
C SER A 25 -6.98 17.81 -7.23
N GLY A 26 -6.47 18.17 -6.05
CA GLY A 26 -6.38 19.56 -5.56
C GLY A 26 -5.65 20.49 -6.53
N ALA A 27 -4.55 20.04 -7.13
CA ALA A 27 -3.77 20.81 -8.09
C ALA A 27 -4.57 21.27 -9.32
N PHE A 28 -5.64 20.55 -9.68
CA PHE A 28 -6.48 20.81 -10.86
C PHE A 28 -7.89 21.33 -10.54
N LEU A 29 -8.45 20.98 -9.38
CA LEU A 29 -9.82 21.35 -9.00
C LEU A 29 -9.92 22.48 -7.98
N THR A 30 -8.86 22.81 -7.25
CA THR A 30 -8.96 23.73 -6.11
C THR A 30 -8.26 25.04 -6.43
N PRO A 31 -9.03 26.13 -6.66
CA PRO A 31 -8.46 27.47 -6.72
C PRO A 31 -8.04 27.89 -5.32
N ASN A 32 -6.73 28.00 -5.11
CA ASN A 32 -6.12 28.43 -3.85
C ASN A 32 -4.73 29.03 -4.06
N THR A 33 -4.38 29.32 -5.30
CA THR A 33 -3.04 29.74 -5.72
C THR A 33 -3.17 30.93 -6.68
N GLY A 34 -2.07 31.66 -6.89
CA GLY A 34 -2.04 32.84 -7.77
C GLY A 34 -2.59 34.10 -7.09
N LEU A 35 -2.75 35.17 -7.87
CA LEU A 35 -3.20 36.46 -7.34
C LEU A 35 -4.65 36.34 -6.83
N GLY A 36 -4.86 36.62 -5.54
CA GLY A 36 -6.17 36.53 -4.91
C GLY A 36 -6.73 35.11 -4.82
N GLU A 37 -5.86 34.08 -4.90
CA GLU A 37 -6.22 32.65 -4.71
C GLU A 37 -7.26 32.11 -5.70
N LYS A 38 -7.35 32.72 -6.88
CA LYS A 38 -8.36 32.39 -7.90
C LYS A 38 -7.94 31.33 -8.92
N GLN A 39 -6.67 30.91 -8.90
CA GLN A 39 -6.13 29.93 -9.84
C GLN A 39 -5.83 28.62 -9.13
N THR A 40 -5.95 27.53 -9.87
CA THR A 40 -5.41 26.24 -9.47
C THR A 40 -3.89 26.21 -9.66
N VAL A 41 -3.23 25.23 -9.06
CA VAL A 41 -1.78 25.04 -9.21
C VAL A 41 -1.40 24.81 -10.67
N LEU A 42 -2.18 24.01 -11.41
CA LEU A 42 -1.92 23.71 -12.81
C LEU A 42 -2.12 24.94 -13.71
N GLU A 43 -3.16 25.74 -13.47
CA GLU A 43 -3.41 26.97 -14.23
C GLU A 43 -2.28 27.99 -14.05
N LEU A 44 -1.81 28.19 -12.82
CA LEU A 44 -0.69 29.10 -12.58
C LEU A 44 0.61 28.57 -13.19
N ALA A 45 0.88 27.27 -13.06
CA ALA A 45 2.07 26.65 -13.65
C ALA A 45 2.09 26.84 -15.18
N GLN A 46 0.94 26.65 -15.83
CA GLN A 46 0.80 26.87 -17.27
C GLN A 46 1.00 28.35 -17.64
N ALA A 47 0.40 29.28 -16.91
CA ALA A 47 0.56 30.72 -17.14
C ALA A 47 2.02 31.19 -16.99
N GLU A 48 2.79 30.56 -16.10
CA GLU A 48 4.20 30.87 -15.84
C GLU A 48 5.18 30.00 -16.67
N GLY A 49 4.67 29.13 -17.56
CA GLY A 49 5.48 28.28 -18.43
C GLY A 49 6.33 27.24 -17.66
N LEU A 50 5.80 26.73 -16.54
CA LEU A 50 6.43 25.68 -15.74
C LEU A 50 5.95 24.30 -16.19
N ALA A 51 6.89 23.35 -16.31
CA ALA A 51 6.55 21.94 -16.44
C ALA A 51 6.07 21.40 -15.09
N VAL A 52 5.02 20.57 -15.09
CA VAL A 52 4.49 19.94 -13.87
C VAL A 52 4.75 18.45 -13.87
N LEU A 53 5.46 17.98 -12.85
CA LEU A 53 5.68 16.57 -12.55
C LEU A 53 4.72 16.15 -11.43
N VAL A 54 3.80 15.24 -11.72
CA VAL A 54 2.91 14.69 -10.69
C VAL A 54 3.47 13.39 -10.13
N ASN A 55 3.44 13.20 -8.81
CA ASN A 55 3.88 11.97 -8.16
C ASN A 55 2.76 11.27 -7.36
N ARG A 56 3.03 10.02 -6.98
CA ARG A 56 2.10 9.10 -6.29
C ARG A 56 0.82 8.81 -7.10
N PRO A 57 0.92 8.55 -8.41
CA PRO A 57 -0.25 8.41 -9.28
C PRO A 57 -1.17 7.23 -8.90
N LEU A 58 -0.61 6.19 -8.28
CA LEU A 58 -1.32 4.96 -7.93
C LEU A 58 -1.45 4.73 -6.43
N ASN A 59 -1.02 5.67 -5.59
CA ASN A 59 -1.09 5.57 -4.14
C ASN A 59 -1.88 6.78 -3.62
N ALA A 60 -3.17 6.60 -3.42
CA ALA A 60 -4.09 7.64 -3.02
C ALA A 60 -4.30 7.68 -1.51
N ILE A 61 -4.52 8.87 -0.96
CA ILE A 61 -4.95 9.05 0.43
C ILE A 61 -6.29 9.79 0.44
N PRO A 62 -7.44 9.08 0.52
CA PRO A 62 -8.76 9.72 0.54
C PRO A 62 -8.96 10.61 1.77
N ALA A 63 -9.62 11.75 1.58
CA ALA A 63 -9.72 12.81 2.60
C ALA A 63 -10.55 12.41 3.84
N LYS A 64 -11.56 11.54 3.72
CA LYS A 64 -12.47 11.17 4.82
C LYS A 64 -11.96 10.07 5.76
N GLY A 65 -10.66 9.79 5.75
CA GLY A 65 -10.08 8.74 6.59
C GLY A 65 -10.35 7.34 6.04
N GLY A 66 -9.31 6.51 6.02
CA GLY A 66 -9.40 5.14 5.48
C GLY A 66 -8.07 4.59 4.96
N GLY A 67 -6.95 5.16 5.40
CA GLY A 67 -5.62 4.75 4.98
C GLY A 67 -5.31 5.03 3.51
N MET A 68 -4.12 4.60 3.10
CA MET A 68 -3.69 4.62 1.71
C MET A 68 -4.52 3.62 0.89
N VAL A 69 -4.87 3.96 -0.34
CA VAL A 69 -5.52 3.11 -1.32
C VAL A 69 -4.59 2.97 -2.52
N ARG A 70 -4.17 1.76 -2.84
CA ARG A 70 -3.47 1.51 -4.09
C ARG A 70 -4.48 1.35 -5.22
N LEU A 71 -4.34 2.19 -6.24
CA LEU A 71 -5.16 2.18 -7.45
C LEU A 71 -4.70 1.11 -8.46
N ALA A 72 -4.01 0.06 -8.00
CA ALA A 72 -3.51 -1.01 -8.83
C ALA A 72 -3.97 -2.34 -8.26
N GLU A 73 -4.43 -3.21 -9.16
CA GLU A 73 -4.84 -4.56 -8.78
C GLU A 73 -3.62 -5.40 -8.41
N LEU A 74 -3.78 -6.16 -7.33
CA LEU A 74 -2.82 -7.16 -6.89
C LEU A 74 -3.48 -8.54 -7.00
N PRO A 75 -2.75 -9.55 -7.50
CA PRO A 75 -3.29 -10.89 -7.62
C PRO A 75 -3.64 -11.43 -6.24
N VAL A 76 -4.82 -12.06 -6.13
CA VAL A 76 -5.23 -12.77 -4.93
C VAL A 76 -4.42 -14.07 -4.86
N GLU A 77 -3.72 -14.28 -3.75
CA GLU A 77 -3.04 -15.55 -3.53
C GLU A 77 -4.07 -16.71 -3.46
N PRO A 78 -3.70 -17.90 -3.94
CA PRO A 78 -4.59 -19.06 -3.90
C PRO A 78 -4.98 -19.40 -2.45
N GLU A 79 -6.16 -19.98 -2.27
CA GLU A 79 -6.69 -20.34 -0.96
C GLU A 79 -5.85 -21.46 -0.33
N THR A 80 -5.28 -21.20 0.84
CA THR A 80 -4.39 -22.15 1.54
C THR A 80 -5.06 -22.89 2.70
N GLY A 81 -6.38 -22.72 2.90
CA GLY A 81 -7.12 -23.26 4.04
C GLY A 81 -7.82 -22.16 4.84
N SER A 82 -8.56 -22.54 5.89
CA SER A 82 -9.21 -21.57 6.77
C SER A 82 -8.23 -21.01 7.82
N PHE A 83 -8.43 -19.75 8.19
CA PHE A 83 -7.66 -19.09 9.24
C PHE A 83 -7.74 -19.87 10.56
N GLU A 84 -8.92 -20.37 10.89
CA GLU A 84 -9.22 -21.11 12.12
C GLU A 84 -8.40 -22.40 12.21
N THR A 85 -8.24 -23.12 11.10
CA THR A 85 -7.45 -24.36 11.06
C THR A 85 -5.98 -24.09 11.37
N HIS A 86 -5.39 -23.07 10.73
CA HIS A 86 -3.98 -22.74 10.97
C HIS A 86 -3.77 -22.14 12.36
N ARG A 87 -4.72 -21.34 12.86
CA ARG A 87 -4.72 -20.80 14.22
C ARG A 87 -4.66 -21.91 15.27
N ASP A 88 -5.49 -22.94 15.12
CA ASP A 88 -5.57 -24.03 16.10
C ASP A 88 -4.27 -24.80 16.19
N LYS A 89 -3.69 -25.14 15.03
CA LYS A 89 -2.37 -25.75 14.95
C LYS A 89 -1.27 -24.88 15.56
N LEU A 90 -1.28 -23.57 15.27
CA LEU A 90 -0.34 -22.63 15.88
C LEU A 90 -0.48 -22.62 17.41
N SER A 91 -1.70 -22.51 17.91
CA SER A 91 -1.99 -22.51 19.35
C SER A 91 -1.44 -23.77 20.03
N ASP A 92 -1.60 -24.94 19.41
CA ASP A 92 -1.13 -26.19 19.97
C ASP A 92 0.41 -26.31 19.92
N LEU A 93 1.04 -25.85 18.84
CA LEU A 93 2.49 -25.75 18.76
C LEU A 93 3.05 -24.73 19.76
N GLU A 94 2.39 -23.61 19.99
CA GLU A 94 2.79 -22.62 21.00
C GLU A 94 2.70 -23.19 22.42
N LYS A 95 1.66 -23.99 22.72
CA LYS A 95 1.57 -24.72 24.01
C LYS A 95 2.69 -25.74 24.15
N GLU A 96 3.01 -26.48 23.09
CA GLU A 96 4.15 -27.41 23.06
C GLU A 96 5.46 -26.67 23.36
N TYR A 97 5.70 -25.53 22.70
CA TYR A 97 6.88 -24.70 22.95
C TYR A 97 7.01 -24.27 24.42
N ARG A 98 5.92 -23.76 25.02
CA ARG A 98 5.92 -23.32 26.44
C ARG A 98 6.20 -24.47 27.41
N ARG A 99 5.75 -25.68 27.10
CA ARG A 99 5.98 -26.85 27.96
C ARG A 99 7.40 -27.40 27.80
N ASP A 100 7.86 -27.50 26.56
CA ASP A 100 8.97 -28.38 26.21
C ASP A 100 10.29 -27.63 25.96
N ILE A 101 10.23 -26.36 25.53
CA ILE A 101 11.40 -25.57 25.11
C ILE A 101 11.60 -24.35 26.02
N ALA A 102 10.55 -23.57 26.27
CA ALA A 102 10.63 -22.33 27.04
C ALA A 102 11.33 -22.46 28.41
N PRO A 103 11.07 -23.52 29.23
CA PRO A 103 11.70 -23.66 30.56
C PRO A 103 13.22 -23.83 30.53
N HIS A 104 13.78 -24.19 29.37
CA HIS A 104 15.21 -24.44 29.19
C HIS A 104 15.98 -23.17 28.78
N ILE A 105 15.29 -22.05 28.58
CA ILE A 105 15.90 -20.77 28.18
C ILE A 105 16.33 -20.00 29.43
N LYS A 106 17.62 -20.11 29.78
CA LYS A 106 18.17 -19.57 31.04
C LYS A 106 18.44 -18.06 31.03
N ASN A 107 18.62 -17.47 29.85
CA ASN A 107 18.91 -16.03 29.68
C ASN A 107 17.97 -15.42 28.62
N PRO A 108 16.70 -15.15 28.95
CA PRO A 108 15.94 -14.20 28.14
C PRO A 108 16.70 -12.88 28.16
N GLY A 109 17.06 -12.32 27.00
CA GLY A 109 17.57 -10.95 26.95
C GLY A 109 16.61 -9.97 27.64
N GLN A 110 17.05 -8.75 27.96
CA GLN A 110 16.16 -7.75 28.54
C GLN A 110 14.93 -7.53 27.64
N GLY A 111 13.74 -7.91 28.12
CA GLY A 111 12.50 -7.86 27.32
C GLY A 111 11.43 -8.87 27.77
N LEU A 112 10.71 -9.42 26.78
CA LEU A 112 9.62 -10.40 26.96
C LEU A 112 10.10 -11.71 27.59
N SER A 113 9.23 -12.33 28.40
CA SER A 113 9.45 -13.69 28.91
C SER A 113 9.56 -14.68 27.74
N PRO A 114 10.41 -15.73 27.83
CA PRO A 114 10.46 -16.78 26.81
C PRO A 114 9.08 -17.37 26.49
N ASP A 115 8.19 -17.50 27.48
CA ASP A 115 6.82 -18.01 27.30
C ASP A 115 5.96 -17.15 26.36
N ASP A 116 6.30 -15.86 26.23
CA ASP A 116 5.58 -14.88 25.41
C ASP A 116 6.20 -14.69 24.01
N TYR A 117 7.30 -15.37 23.69
CA TYR A 117 7.96 -15.23 22.37
C TYR A 117 7.06 -15.64 21.21
N PHE A 118 6.25 -16.70 21.41
CA PHE A 118 5.30 -17.22 20.43
C PHE A 118 3.88 -17.16 20.99
N ARG A 119 3.17 -16.09 20.63
CA ARG A 119 1.74 -15.85 20.94
C ARG A 119 0.96 -15.39 19.71
N TRP A 120 1.41 -15.80 18.53
CA TRP A 120 0.85 -15.37 17.26
C TRP A 120 -0.57 -15.90 17.06
N ALA A 121 -0.92 -17.08 17.58
CA ALA A 121 -2.28 -17.60 17.49
C ALA A 121 -3.32 -16.63 18.11
N GLU A 122 -2.97 -15.99 19.23
CA GLU A 122 -3.82 -14.99 19.87
C GLU A 122 -3.71 -13.61 19.22
N GLU A 123 -2.48 -13.16 18.95
CA GLU A 123 -2.22 -11.83 18.36
C GLU A 123 -2.87 -11.69 16.98
N LEU A 124 -2.78 -12.72 16.12
CA LEU A 124 -3.39 -12.69 14.79
C LEU A 124 -4.92 -12.62 14.85
N VAL A 125 -5.57 -13.23 15.85
CA VAL A 125 -7.01 -13.10 16.07
C VAL A 125 -7.39 -11.66 16.41
N ARG A 126 -6.58 -10.98 17.24
CA ARG A 126 -6.80 -9.57 17.60
C ARG A 126 -6.51 -8.63 16.42
N LEU A 127 -5.55 -8.97 15.57
CA LEU A 127 -5.16 -8.16 14.41
C LEU A 127 -6.15 -8.30 13.24
N ARG A 128 -6.64 -9.50 12.95
CA ARG A 128 -7.55 -9.80 11.81
C ARG A 128 -8.68 -8.78 11.61
N PRO A 129 -9.51 -8.42 12.62
CA PRO A 129 -10.58 -7.45 12.43
C PRO A 129 -10.10 -6.01 12.20
N ARG A 130 -8.87 -5.68 12.62
CA ARG A 130 -8.28 -4.34 12.47
C ARG A 130 -7.67 -4.12 11.08
N VAL A 131 -7.41 -5.19 10.34
CA VAL A 131 -6.89 -5.11 8.97
C VAL A 131 -7.96 -4.53 8.04
N GLN A 132 -7.68 -3.34 7.53
CA GLN A 132 -8.61 -2.58 6.69
C GLN A 132 -8.44 -2.91 5.20
N ASN A 133 -7.19 -3.03 4.76
CA ASN A 133 -6.80 -3.29 3.39
C ASN A 133 -5.39 -3.89 3.34
N LEU A 134 -4.92 -4.19 2.13
CA LEU A 134 -3.63 -4.82 1.92
C LEU A 134 -2.46 -3.95 2.35
N GLU A 135 -2.52 -2.63 2.15
CA GLU A 135 -1.45 -1.71 2.56
C GLU A 135 -1.28 -1.69 4.09
N HIS A 136 -2.39 -1.67 4.82
CA HIS A 136 -2.37 -1.75 6.27
C HIS A 136 -1.79 -3.11 6.72
N TRP A 137 -2.14 -4.19 6.02
CA TRP A 137 -1.55 -5.51 6.29
C TRP A 137 -0.04 -5.54 6.03
N GLU A 138 0.44 -5.07 4.88
CA GLU A 138 1.88 -5.03 4.55
C GLU A 138 2.67 -4.17 5.56
N GLN A 139 2.06 -3.10 6.09
CA GLN A 139 2.65 -2.31 7.15
C GLN A 139 2.76 -3.11 8.46
N ILE A 140 1.70 -3.78 8.90
CA ILE A 140 1.72 -4.65 10.09
C ILE A 140 2.78 -5.74 9.93
N GLU A 141 2.80 -6.41 8.78
CA GLU A 141 3.72 -7.49 8.50
C GLU A 141 5.18 -7.01 8.54
N SER A 142 5.50 -5.90 7.87
CA SER A 142 6.87 -5.39 7.77
C SER A 142 7.39 -4.70 9.03
N GLN A 143 6.52 -4.03 9.79
CA GLN A 143 6.93 -3.24 10.97
C GLN A 143 6.82 -4.01 12.28
N MET A 144 5.93 -5.00 12.37
CA MET A 144 5.64 -5.73 13.61
C MET A 144 5.97 -7.22 13.49
N VAL A 145 5.40 -7.91 12.50
CA VAL A 145 5.46 -9.38 12.43
C VAL A 145 6.87 -9.87 12.06
N ALA A 146 7.40 -9.43 10.92
CA ALA A 146 8.69 -9.90 10.44
C ALA A 146 9.86 -9.52 11.37
N PRO A 147 9.95 -8.29 11.93
CA PRO A 147 11.00 -7.95 12.88
C PRO A 147 10.96 -8.81 14.15
N HIS A 148 9.76 -9.02 14.73
CA HIS A 148 9.61 -9.83 15.94
C HIS A 148 10.00 -11.29 15.71
N ILE A 149 9.52 -11.91 14.63
CA ILE A 149 9.90 -13.29 14.28
C ILE A 149 11.41 -13.41 14.10
N ASN A 150 12.03 -12.49 13.35
CA ASN A 150 13.47 -12.53 13.11
C ASN A 150 14.28 -12.34 14.39
N GLN A 151 13.83 -11.47 15.30
CA GLN A 151 14.48 -11.25 16.58
C GLN A 151 14.43 -12.52 17.45
N VAL A 152 13.25 -13.12 17.59
CA VAL A 152 13.06 -14.33 18.39
C VAL A 152 13.84 -15.51 17.81
N LEU A 153 13.78 -15.73 16.49
CA LEU A 153 14.51 -16.82 15.84
C LEU A 153 16.03 -16.69 16.02
N ARG A 154 16.57 -15.47 15.90
CA ARG A 154 18.01 -15.21 16.11
C ARG A 154 18.41 -15.42 17.57
N ALA A 155 17.59 -14.95 18.51
CA ALA A 155 17.84 -15.16 19.93
C ALA A 155 17.90 -16.66 20.27
N LEU A 156 16.91 -17.44 19.84
CA LEU A 156 16.83 -18.85 20.18
C LEU A 156 17.91 -19.71 19.50
N THR A 157 18.19 -19.45 18.22
CA THR A 157 19.21 -20.22 17.47
C THR A 157 20.61 -20.05 18.06
N ASN A 158 20.92 -18.90 18.64
CA ASN A 158 22.24 -18.64 19.24
C ASN A 158 22.39 -19.22 20.66
N HIS A 159 21.28 -19.52 21.35
CA HIS A 159 21.31 -19.93 22.77
C HIS A 159 20.95 -21.40 23.00
N LEU A 160 20.33 -22.08 22.03
CA LEU A 160 19.92 -23.47 22.14
C LEU A 160 20.90 -24.39 21.39
N THR A 161 21.57 -25.27 22.14
CA THR A 161 22.50 -26.29 21.61
C THR A 161 22.20 -27.67 22.21
N GLY A 162 22.75 -28.73 21.61
CA GLY A 162 22.50 -30.12 22.04
C GLY A 162 21.07 -30.59 21.76
N GLU A 163 20.56 -31.54 22.55
CA GLU A 163 19.23 -32.16 22.34
C GLU A 163 18.07 -31.14 22.34
N ILE A 164 18.16 -30.08 23.15
CA ILE A 164 17.16 -28.99 23.14
C ILE A 164 17.21 -28.23 21.81
N GLY A 165 18.41 -28.02 21.25
CA GLY A 165 18.59 -27.42 19.94
C GLY A 165 17.91 -28.22 18.84
N ASP A 166 18.07 -29.54 18.83
CA ASP A 166 17.43 -30.43 17.85
C ASP A 166 15.89 -30.40 17.97
N ARG A 167 15.37 -30.48 19.20
CA ARG A 167 13.92 -30.33 19.45
C ARG A 167 13.39 -28.98 18.98
N TRP A 168 14.15 -27.91 19.19
CA TRP A 168 13.83 -26.59 18.69
C TRP A 168 13.77 -26.54 17.17
N GLN A 169 14.73 -27.13 16.44
CA GLN A 169 14.69 -27.18 14.97
C GLN A 169 13.44 -27.92 14.47
N VAL A 170 13.16 -29.10 15.01
CA VAL A 170 11.98 -29.91 14.64
C VAL A 170 10.67 -29.19 14.94
N TRP A 171 10.59 -28.48 16.06
CA TRP A 171 9.43 -27.64 16.37
C TRP A 171 9.30 -26.46 15.41
N ARG A 172 10.39 -25.74 15.15
CA ARG A 172 10.42 -24.57 14.26
C ARG A 172 9.99 -24.92 12.84
N ASP A 173 10.44 -26.07 12.33
CA ASP A 173 10.13 -26.53 10.98
C ASP A 173 8.64 -26.93 10.82
N ARG A 174 7.93 -27.20 11.92
CA ARG A 174 6.48 -27.38 11.94
C ARG A 174 5.73 -26.05 12.15
N TYR A 175 6.28 -25.16 12.98
CA TYR A 175 5.64 -23.90 13.37
C TYR A 175 5.68 -22.83 12.28
N LEU A 176 6.84 -22.60 11.65
CA LEU A 176 6.99 -21.54 10.65
C LEU A 176 6.06 -21.70 9.44
N PRO A 177 5.87 -22.90 8.86
CA PRO A 177 4.91 -23.08 7.77
C PRO A 177 3.48 -22.72 8.14
N GLU A 178 3.02 -23.10 9.35
CA GLU A 178 1.67 -22.79 9.82
C GLU A 178 1.50 -21.29 10.11
N LEU A 179 2.56 -20.62 10.57
CA LEU A 179 2.56 -19.17 10.74
C LEU A 179 2.48 -18.45 9.40
N VAL A 180 3.34 -18.83 8.44
CA VAL A 180 3.31 -18.28 7.08
C VAL A 180 1.96 -18.52 6.42
N ALA A 181 1.37 -19.70 6.58
CA ALA A 181 0.03 -20.00 6.06
C ALA A 181 -1.04 -19.07 6.68
N SER A 182 -0.99 -18.83 7.99
CA SER A 182 -1.90 -17.89 8.66
C SER A 182 -1.75 -16.45 8.14
N LEU A 183 -0.51 -15.99 7.96
CA LEU A 183 -0.21 -14.66 7.39
C LEU A 183 -0.73 -14.54 5.95
N ARG A 184 -0.61 -15.60 5.14
CA ARG A 184 -1.16 -15.62 3.76
C ARG A 184 -2.68 -15.53 3.73
N VAL A 185 -3.38 -16.21 4.65
CA VAL A 185 -4.84 -16.10 4.75
C VAL A 185 -5.26 -14.66 5.06
N LEU A 186 -4.59 -14.01 6.02
CA LEU A 186 -4.86 -12.61 6.36
C LEU A 186 -4.53 -11.66 5.21
N ARG A 187 -3.41 -11.88 4.51
CA ARG A 187 -3.05 -11.14 3.30
C ARG A 187 -4.13 -11.28 2.23
N ARG A 188 -4.62 -12.49 1.97
CA ARG A 188 -5.70 -12.75 1.01
C ARG A 188 -6.97 -11.99 1.38
N GLU A 189 -7.41 -12.08 2.64
CA GLU A 189 -8.58 -11.33 3.12
C GLU A 189 -8.40 -9.82 2.91
N ALA A 190 -7.21 -9.29 3.19
CA ALA A 190 -6.87 -7.89 2.97
C ALA A 190 -6.88 -7.50 1.48
N THR A 191 -6.40 -8.38 0.59
CA THR A 191 -6.46 -8.20 -0.87
C THR A 191 -7.91 -8.16 -1.36
N VAL A 192 -8.77 -9.07 -0.88
CA VAL A 192 -10.21 -9.09 -1.24
C VAL A 192 -10.88 -7.78 -0.82
N LYS A 193 -10.67 -7.31 0.42
CA LYS A 193 -11.19 -6.00 0.88
C LYS A 193 -10.69 -4.84 0.01
N SER A 194 -9.42 -4.90 -0.42
CA SER A 194 -8.87 -3.89 -1.34
C SER A 194 -9.55 -3.93 -2.70
N GLN A 195 -9.82 -5.12 -3.24
CA GLN A 195 -10.51 -5.31 -4.52
C GLN A 195 -11.95 -4.81 -4.49
N GLU A 196 -12.69 -5.03 -3.40
CA GLU A 196 -14.05 -4.49 -3.23
C GLU A 196 -14.03 -2.95 -3.29
N ARG A 197 -13.01 -2.33 -2.67
CA ARG A 197 -12.84 -0.89 -2.69
C ARG A 197 -12.47 -0.37 -4.08
N THR A 198 -11.58 -1.04 -4.80
CA THR A 198 -11.24 -0.65 -6.18
C THR A 198 -12.41 -0.83 -7.13
N ALA A 199 -13.19 -1.91 -6.99
CA ALA A 199 -14.40 -2.14 -7.78
C ALA A 199 -15.47 -1.06 -7.55
N ALA A 200 -15.63 -0.57 -6.32
CA ALA A 200 -16.52 0.56 -6.03
C ALA A 200 -16.08 1.85 -6.75
N ILE A 201 -14.77 2.09 -6.86
CA ILE A 201 -14.20 3.22 -7.60
C ILE A 201 -14.47 3.06 -9.10
N GLU A 202 -14.22 1.88 -9.66
CA GLU A 202 -14.47 1.60 -11.08
C GLU A 202 -15.93 1.80 -11.45
N LYS A 203 -16.86 1.28 -10.63
CA LYS A 203 -18.30 1.49 -10.81
C LYS A 203 -18.70 2.97 -10.84
N LEU A 204 -17.98 3.82 -10.11
CA LEU A 204 -18.22 5.27 -10.09
C LEU A 204 -17.69 5.97 -11.36
N ILE A 205 -16.51 5.60 -11.85
CA ILE A 205 -15.83 6.32 -12.94
C ILE A 205 -16.14 5.76 -14.34
N ASP A 206 -16.46 4.48 -14.46
CA ASP A 206 -16.70 3.81 -15.74
C ASP A 206 -17.81 4.48 -16.58
N PRO A 207 -18.95 4.93 -16.00
CA PRO A 207 -19.97 5.65 -16.75
C PRO A 207 -19.47 6.95 -17.39
N LEU A 208 -18.44 7.57 -16.80
CA LEU A 208 -17.85 8.84 -17.25
C LEU A 208 -16.71 8.64 -18.27
N LEU A 209 -16.22 7.40 -18.40
CA LEU A 209 -15.15 7.04 -19.31
C LEU A 209 -15.69 6.63 -20.69
N PRO A 210 -14.93 6.86 -21.78
CA PRO A 210 -15.24 6.30 -23.09
C PRO A 210 -15.07 4.77 -23.09
N GLU A 211 -15.77 4.06 -23.97
CA GLU A 211 -15.83 2.59 -23.98
C GLU A 211 -14.45 1.89 -23.92
N PRO A 212 -13.41 2.33 -24.69
CA PRO A 212 -12.10 1.69 -24.62
C PRO A 212 -11.44 1.81 -23.24
N ALA A 213 -11.71 2.90 -22.51
CA ALA A 213 -11.13 3.14 -21.19
C ALA A 213 -11.83 2.36 -20.07
N ARG A 214 -13.11 2.01 -20.25
CA ARG A 214 -13.87 1.22 -19.27
C ARG A 214 -13.29 -0.18 -19.06
N LYS A 215 -12.72 -0.77 -20.14
CA LYS A 215 -12.17 -2.14 -20.15
C LYS A 215 -10.74 -2.22 -19.61
N GLU A 216 -10.11 -1.09 -19.31
CA GLU A 216 -8.75 -1.07 -18.75
C GLU A 216 -8.77 -1.33 -17.24
N PRO A 217 -7.71 -1.92 -16.65
CA PRO A 217 -7.58 -2.00 -15.20
C PRO A 217 -7.52 -0.61 -14.56
N LEU A 218 -7.92 -0.52 -13.27
CA LEU A 218 -7.96 0.75 -12.53
C LEU A 218 -6.62 1.52 -12.55
N SER A 219 -5.49 0.81 -12.54
CA SER A 219 -4.15 1.41 -12.62
C SER A 219 -3.97 2.21 -13.90
N ARG A 220 -4.36 1.65 -15.04
CA ARG A 220 -4.28 2.31 -16.34
C ARG A 220 -5.32 3.42 -16.44
N LYS A 221 -6.54 3.24 -15.92
CA LYS A 221 -7.54 4.32 -15.84
C LYS A 221 -6.98 5.54 -15.09
N ALA A 222 -6.39 5.32 -13.91
CA ALA A 222 -5.81 6.37 -13.07
C ALA A 222 -4.63 7.08 -13.75
N LEU A 223 -3.70 6.32 -14.35
CA LEU A 223 -2.57 6.90 -15.09
C LEU A 223 -3.04 7.67 -16.32
N TRP A 224 -4.00 7.13 -17.08
CA TRP A 224 -4.51 7.75 -18.30
C TRP A 224 -5.25 9.05 -18.01
N LEU A 225 -6.00 9.10 -16.91
CA LEU A 225 -6.61 10.32 -16.42
C LEU A 225 -5.57 11.41 -16.12
N LEU A 226 -4.49 11.06 -15.43
CA LEU A 226 -3.40 12.01 -15.13
C LEU A 226 -2.69 12.49 -16.38
N THR A 227 -2.33 11.60 -17.31
CA THR A 227 -1.67 11.98 -18.57
C THR A 227 -2.58 12.79 -19.50
N SER A 228 -3.90 12.68 -19.33
CA SER A 228 -4.90 13.45 -20.07
C SER A 228 -5.25 14.78 -19.41
N THR A 229 -4.72 15.06 -18.22
CA THR A 229 -5.05 16.29 -17.48
C THR A 229 -4.23 17.46 -17.98
N VAL A 230 -4.91 18.50 -18.48
CA VAL A 230 -4.28 19.73 -18.94
C VAL A 230 -3.44 20.36 -17.82
N GLY A 231 -2.21 20.75 -18.14
CA GLY A 231 -1.25 21.31 -17.21
C GLY A 231 -0.31 20.28 -16.56
N VAL A 232 -0.60 18.98 -16.65
CA VAL A 232 0.34 17.92 -16.25
C VAL A 232 1.33 17.66 -17.39
N THR A 233 2.63 17.72 -17.11
CA THR A 233 3.68 17.47 -18.10
C THR A 233 4.20 16.04 -18.04
N CYS A 234 4.34 15.48 -16.85
CA CYS A 234 4.85 14.12 -16.67
C CYS A 234 4.28 13.49 -15.39
N VAL A 235 4.00 12.19 -15.47
CA VAL A 235 3.52 11.37 -14.36
C VAL A 235 4.65 10.49 -13.86
N LEU A 236 5.10 10.72 -12.63
CA LEU A 236 6.17 9.97 -11.97
C LEU A 236 5.59 8.71 -11.30
N ASN A 237 5.66 7.60 -12.03
CA ASN A 237 5.16 6.30 -11.58
C ASN A 237 6.30 5.37 -11.13
N GLY A 238 6.40 5.09 -9.83
CA GLY A 238 7.42 4.20 -9.27
C GLY A 238 6.99 2.74 -9.30
N MET A 239 7.76 1.88 -9.96
CA MET A 239 7.46 0.45 -10.13
C MET A 239 8.64 -0.44 -9.71
N ARG A 240 8.34 -1.62 -9.16
CA ARG A 240 9.34 -2.59 -8.67
C ARG A 240 9.48 -3.84 -9.55
N THR A 241 8.61 -4.03 -10.54
CA THR A 241 8.61 -5.21 -11.41
C THR A 241 8.53 -4.78 -12.87
N LYS A 242 9.19 -5.52 -13.76
CA LYS A 242 9.19 -5.24 -15.20
C LYS A 242 7.78 -5.29 -15.80
N ALA A 243 6.99 -6.30 -15.41
CA ALA A 243 5.61 -6.45 -15.87
C ALA A 243 4.74 -5.21 -15.59
N TYR A 244 4.88 -4.57 -14.42
CA TYR A 244 4.13 -3.35 -14.11
C TYR A 244 4.63 -2.12 -14.87
N VAL A 245 5.92 -2.07 -15.21
CA VAL A 245 6.46 -1.02 -16.10
C VAL A 245 5.82 -1.14 -17.47
N GLU A 246 5.86 -2.34 -18.08
CA GLU A 246 5.26 -2.60 -19.39
C GLU A 246 3.76 -2.29 -19.40
N ASP A 247 3.03 -2.70 -18.35
CA ASP A 247 1.61 -2.40 -18.17
C ASP A 247 1.32 -0.89 -18.15
N SER A 248 2.12 -0.11 -17.43
CA SER A 248 1.93 1.34 -17.30
C SER A 248 2.25 2.10 -18.58
N LEU A 249 3.23 1.64 -19.35
CA LEU A 249 3.63 2.26 -20.62
C LEU A 249 2.52 2.19 -21.68
N ALA A 250 1.60 1.24 -21.57
CA ALA A 250 0.45 1.13 -22.47
C ALA A 250 -0.40 2.41 -22.54
N VAL A 251 -0.39 3.22 -21.48
CA VAL A 251 -1.12 4.50 -21.41
C VAL A 251 -0.50 5.57 -22.33
N LEU A 252 0.81 5.55 -22.55
CA LEU A 252 1.51 6.56 -23.36
C LEU A 252 1.13 6.52 -24.84
N HIS A 253 0.57 5.41 -25.31
CA HIS A 253 0.14 5.24 -26.69
C HIS A 253 -1.34 5.61 -26.92
N LYS A 254 -2.05 6.08 -25.89
CA LYS A 254 -3.48 6.36 -25.95
C LYS A 254 -3.75 7.84 -26.18
N ALA A 255 -4.81 8.15 -26.93
CA ALA A 255 -5.29 9.52 -27.07
C ALA A 255 -5.77 10.05 -25.71
N PRO A 256 -5.63 11.36 -25.42
CA PRO A 256 -6.12 11.93 -24.16
C PRO A 256 -7.62 11.67 -23.94
N LEU A 257 -7.99 11.36 -22.70
CA LEU A 257 -9.38 11.23 -22.29
C LEU A 257 -10.11 12.57 -22.38
N PRO A 258 -11.35 12.60 -22.91
CA PRO A 258 -12.18 13.79 -22.83
C PRO A 258 -12.69 14.00 -21.40
N ASP A 259 -12.94 15.25 -21.03
CA ASP A 259 -13.71 15.64 -19.82
C ASP A 259 -13.23 15.02 -18.49
N VAL A 260 -11.90 14.96 -18.28
CA VAL A 260 -11.29 14.43 -17.04
C VAL A 260 -11.77 15.14 -15.78
N ARG A 261 -12.24 16.39 -15.89
CA ARG A 261 -12.76 17.20 -14.78
C ARG A 261 -13.95 16.54 -14.10
N ARG A 262 -14.92 16.05 -14.87
CA ARG A 262 -16.10 15.38 -14.30
C ARG A 262 -15.73 14.14 -13.49
N ILE A 263 -14.69 13.42 -13.90
CA ILE A 263 -14.23 12.22 -13.19
C ILE A 263 -13.61 12.60 -11.84
N TYR A 264 -12.75 13.61 -11.81
CA TYR A 264 -12.19 14.11 -10.54
C TYR A 264 -13.27 14.65 -9.60
N GLU A 265 -14.29 15.34 -10.14
CA GLU A 265 -15.41 15.87 -9.37
C GLU A 265 -16.27 14.75 -8.78
N ALA A 266 -16.58 13.70 -9.56
CA ALA A 266 -17.32 12.55 -9.08
C ALA A 266 -16.58 11.84 -7.92
N ILE A 267 -15.27 11.66 -8.04
CA ILE A 267 -14.44 11.06 -6.97
C ILE A 267 -14.42 11.96 -5.73
N LYS A 268 -14.27 13.28 -5.90
CA LYS A 268 -14.26 14.24 -4.78
C LYS A 268 -15.60 14.29 -4.03
N GLN A 269 -16.72 14.03 -4.72
CA GLN A 269 -18.04 13.96 -4.09
C GLN A 269 -18.28 12.64 -3.35
N ALA A 270 -17.77 11.53 -3.90
CA ALA A 270 -17.92 10.21 -3.30
C ALA A 270 -16.96 9.93 -2.13
N GLY A 271 -15.73 10.48 -2.21
CA GLY A 271 -14.68 10.37 -1.20
C GLY A 271 -14.87 11.31 -0.03
#